data_AF-A0A355BBI8-F1
#
_entry.id   AF-A0A355BBI8-F1
#
_cell.length_a   1.000
_cell.length_b   1.000
_cell.length_c   1.000
_cell.angle_alpha   90.00
_cell.angle_beta   90.00
_cell.angle_gamma   90.00
#
_symmetry.space_group_name_H-M   'P 1'
#
loop_
_entity.id
_entity.type
_entity.pdbx_description
1 polymer ?
#
loop_
_entity_poly.entity_id
_entity_poly.type
_entity_poly.pdbx_seq_one_letter_code
_entity_poly.pdbx_strand_id
1 'polypeptide(L)'
;MILIGQDNWPVIVTRKIVHGLWNGPTISKTLLGWVVHGNVSSNLNSQYHSTFHVTDLQSFNDVKDDIDILQDLIKEQWNYDISGTKNLEIDSCLSENDKRCLKILDDTIKRVGNRYESGLLWKH
;
A
#
# COMPACT_ATOMS: atom_id res chain seq x y z
N MET A 1 -11.77 -29.78 -40.17
CA MET A 1 -11.98 -29.06 -38.90
C MET A 1 -11.40 -27.66 -39.10
N ILE A 2 -12.25 -26.65 -39.20
CA ILE A 2 -11.84 -25.24 -39.35
C ILE A 2 -11.88 -24.61 -37.96
N LEU A 3 -10.72 -24.15 -37.48
CA LEU A 3 -10.61 -23.42 -36.23
C LEU A 3 -10.64 -21.93 -36.55
N ILE A 4 -11.81 -21.32 -36.43
CA ILE A 4 -11.98 -19.88 -36.65
C ILE A 4 -11.14 -19.14 -35.60
N GLY A 5 -10.23 -18.27 -36.05
CA GLY A 5 -9.30 -17.52 -35.18
C GLY A 5 -7.84 -17.96 -35.24
N GLN A 6 -7.51 -19.04 -35.98
CA GLN A 6 -6.13 -19.50 -36.13
C GLN A 6 -5.24 -18.49 -36.89
N ASP A 7 -5.82 -17.61 -37.69
CA ASP A 7 -5.10 -16.55 -38.41
C ASP A 7 -4.50 -15.50 -37.46
N ASN A 8 -5.07 -15.39 -36.25
CA ASN A 8 -4.55 -14.53 -35.18
C ASN A 8 -4.11 -15.36 -33.97
N TRP A 9 -3.60 -16.59 -34.20
CA TRP A 9 -3.11 -17.46 -33.14
C TRP A 9 -2.13 -16.77 -32.17
N PRO A 10 -1.22 -15.85 -32.57
CA PRO A 10 -0.26 -15.26 -31.65
C PRO A 10 -0.91 -14.44 -30.53
N VAL A 11 -2.11 -13.89 -30.77
CA VAL A 11 -2.83 -13.13 -29.74
C VAL A 11 -3.68 -14.01 -28.84
N ILE A 12 -4.03 -15.21 -29.30
CA ILE A 12 -4.87 -16.18 -28.59
C ILE A 12 -4.00 -17.15 -27.76
N VAL A 13 -2.72 -17.30 -28.09
CA VAL A 13 -1.79 -18.13 -27.31
C VAL A 13 -1.83 -17.72 -25.85
N THR A 14 -2.05 -18.72 -25.01
CA THR A 14 -2.09 -18.56 -23.58
C THR A 14 -0.69 -18.32 -23.04
N ARG A 15 -0.50 -17.18 -22.39
CA ARG A 15 0.75 -16.76 -21.74
C ARG A 15 0.81 -17.16 -20.28
N LYS A 16 -0.36 -17.25 -19.64
CA LYS A 16 -0.50 -17.65 -18.25
C LYS A 16 -1.81 -18.37 -18.02
N ILE A 17 -1.77 -19.43 -17.22
CA ILE A 17 -2.95 -20.21 -16.84
C ILE A 17 -3.08 -20.18 -15.32
N VAL A 18 -4.29 -19.93 -14.85
CA VAL A 18 -4.70 -20.15 -13.47
C VAL A 18 -5.87 -21.10 -13.53
N HIS A 19 -5.71 -22.31 -13.00
CA HIS A 19 -6.76 -23.33 -13.01
C HIS A 19 -7.29 -23.56 -11.59
N GLY A 20 -8.60 -23.76 -11.48
CA GLY A 20 -9.21 -24.27 -10.26
C GLY A 20 -9.06 -25.79 -10.14
N LEU A 21 -10.01 -26.41 -9.45
CA LEU A 21 -10.18 -27.87 -9.46
C LEU A 21 -10.42 -28.38 -10.89
N TRP A 22 -10.22 -29.68 -11.10
CA TRP A 22 -10.38 -30.35 -12.40
C TRP A 22 -11.70 -30.01 -13.13
N ASN A 23 -12.81 -29.82 -12.40
CA ASN A 23 -14.11 -29.45 -12.95
C ASN A 23 -14.48 -27.96 -12.75
N GLY A 24 -13.53 -27.13 -12.32
CA GLY A 24 -13.74 -25.72 -11.99
C GLY A 24 -13.38 -24.77 -13.15
N PRO A 25 -13.60 -23.47 -12.95
CA PRO A 25 -13.19 -22.47 -13.93
C PRO A 25 -11.66 -22.43 -14.06
N THR A 26 -11.19 -22.21 -15.28
CA THR A 26 -9.79 -22.03 -15.63
C THR A 26 -9.64 -20.70 -16.36
N ILE A 27 -8.70 -19.86 -15.97
CA ILE A 27 -8.51 -18.54 -16.55
C ILE A 27 -7.18 -18.52 -17.30
N SER A 28 -7.21 -18.12 -18.57
CA SER A 28 -6.03 -17.96 -19.42
C SER A 28 -5.78 -16.49 -19.73
N LYS A 29 -4.55 -16.02 -19.54
CA LYS A 29 -4.10 -14.72 -20.03
C LYS A 29 -3.63 -14.87 -21.47
N THR A 30 -4.26 -14.14 -22.38
CA THR A 30 -3.85 -14.00 -23.79
C THR A 30 -3.41 -12.56 -24.03
N LEU A 31 -2.98 -12.21 -25.26
CA LEU A 31 -2.69 -10.79 -25.57
C LEU A 31 -3.95 -9.92 -25.59
N LEU A 32 -5.12 -10.54 -25.75
CA LEU A 32 -6.41 -9.85 -25.72
C LEU A 32 -6.93 -9.62 -24.30
N GLY A 33 -6.28 -10.18 -23.28
CA GLY A 33 -6.66 -10.05 -21.88
C GLY A 33 -6.90 -11.38 -21.20
N TRP A 34 -7.70 -11.37 -20.13
CA TRP A 34 -8.05 -12.58 -19.38
C TRP A 34 -9.31 -13.23 -19.94
N VAL A 35 -9.24 -14.53 -20.21
CA VAL A 35 -10.35 -15.34 -20.71
C VAL A 35 -10.66 -16.43 -19.68
N VAL A 36 -11.93 -16.56 -19.29
CA VAL A 36 -12.41 -17.60 -18.38
C VAL A 36 -12.96 -18.77 -19.19
N HIS A 37 -12.49 -19.97 -18.89
CA HIS A 37 -12.86 -21.26 -19.47
C HIS A 37 -13.49 -22.15 -18.39
N GLY A 38 -14.26 -23.15 -18.80
CA GLY A 38 -14.83 -24.15 -17.90
C GLY A 38 -16.24 -23.81 -17.40
N ASN A 39 -16.76 -24.70 -16.56
CA ASN A 39 -18.13 -24.59 -16.07
C ASN A 39 -18.20 -23.59 -14.92
N VAL A 40 -18.60 -22.36 -15.22
CA VAL A 40 -18.99 -21.40 -14.19
C VAL A 40 -20.39 -21.81 -13.75
N SER A 41 -20.54 -22.26 -12.50
CA SER A 41 -21.84 -22.62 -11.92
C SER A 41 -22.75 -21.40 -11.95
N SER A 42 -23.50 -21.28 -13.02
CA SER A 42 -24.33 -20.14 -13.30
C SER A 42 -25.72 -20.49 -12.76
N ASN A 43 -25.92 -20.25 -11.46
CA ASN A 43 -27.27 -20.13 -10.92
C ASN A 43 -27.86 -18.82 -11.48
N LEU A 44 -28.22 -18.84 -12.77
CA LEU A 44 -28.67 -17.72 -13.60
C LEU A 44 -30.11 -17.29 -13.26
N ASN A 45 -30.41 -17.08 -11.99
CA ASN A 45 -31.56 -16.27 -11.56
C ASN A 45 -31.12 -14.94 -10.95
N SER A 46 -29.85 -14.60 -11.11
CA SER A 46 -29.24 -13.51 -10.39
C SER A 46 -28.45 -12.67 -11.40
N GLN A 47 -28.94 -11.46 -11.61
CA GLN A 47 -28.39 -10.40 -12.46
C GLN A 47 -27.10 -9.81 -11.85
N TYR A 48 -26.24 -10.64 -11.27
CA TYR A 48 -25.10 -10.19 -10.46
C TYR A 48 -23.81 -10.32 -11.26
N HIS A 49 -23.09 -9.21 -11.29
CA HIS A 49 -21.73 -9.11 -11.81
C HIS A 49 -20.84 -10.13 -11.07
N SER A 50 -20.40 -11.17 -11.77
CA SER A 50 -19.51 -12.18 -11.18
C SER A 50 -18.06 -11.69 -11.29
N THR A 51 -17.49 -11.28 -10.16
CA THR A 51 -16.09 -10.87 -10.06
C THR A 51 -15.22 -12.06 -9.67
N PHE A 52 -14.24 -12.40 -10.51
CA PHE A 52 -13.24 -13.42 -10.23
C PHE A 52 -11.95 -12.76 -9.74
N HIS A 53 -11.53 -13.07 -8.51
CA HIS A 53 -10.22 -12.66 -8.00
C HIS A 53 -9.18 -13.71 -8.36
N VAL A 54 -8.11 -13.28 -9.04
CA VAL A 54 -6.95 -14.12 -9.33
C VAL A 54 -5.78 -13.60 -8.52
N THR A 55 -5.38 -14.36 -7.50
CA THR A 55 -4.16 -14.08 -6.75
C THR A 55 -3.02 -14.88 -7.36
N ASP A 56 -2.03 -14.19 -7.92
CA ASP A 56 -0.82 -14.82 -8.40
C ASP A 56 0.12 -15.13 -7.24
N LEU A 57 0.08 -16.35 -6.72
CA LEU A 57 0.95 -16.75 -5.61
C LEU A 57 2.41 -17.01 -6.04
N GLN A 58 2.78 -16.78 -7.31
CA GLN A 58 4.17 -16.94 -7.77
C GLN A 58 5.13 -15.88 -7.21
N SER A 59 4.63 -14.81 -6.57
CA SER A 59 5.47 -13.74 -5.98
C SER A 59 6.12 -14.11 -4.64
N PHE A 60 5.74 -15.23 -4.02
CA PHE A 60 6.07 -15.52 -2.62
C PHE A 60 7.55 -15.76 -2.30
N ASN A 61 8.44 -15.89 -3.29
CA ASN A 61 9.80 -16.34 -3.02
C ASN A 61 10.95 -15.37 -3.34
N ASP A 62 10.77 -14.25 -4.05
CA ASP A 62 11.90 -13.31 -4.27
C ASP A 62 11.52 -11.93 -4.85
N VAL A 63 10.23 -11.62 -5.01
CA VAL A 63 9.80 -10.31 -5.49
C VAL A 63 9.23 -9.56 -4.31
N LYS A 64 9.93 -8.51 -3.89
CA LYS A 64 9.45 -7.52 -2.92
C LYS A 64 7.99 -7.23 -3.25
N ASP A 65 7.07 -7.62 -2.36
CA ASP A 65 5.64 -7.61 -2.67
C ASP A 65 5.24 -6.21 -3.16
N ASP A 66 4.28 -6.11 -4.09
CA ASP A 66 3.79 -4.80 -4.57
C ASP A 66 3.40 -3.87 -3.39
N ILE A 67 3.01 -4.48 -2.26
CA ILE A 67 2.73 -3.82 -0.99
C ILE A 67 3.99 -3.21 -0.37
N ASP A 68 5.12 -3.91 -0.38
CA ASP A 68 6.40 -3.41 0.14
C ASP A 68 6.95 -2.27 -0.72
N ILE A 69 6.80 -2.38 -2.05
CA ILE A 69 7.16 -1.31 -2.99
C ILE A 69 6.31 -0.06 -2.72
N LEU A 70 4.99 -0.24 -2.57
CA LEU A 70 4.06 0.85 -2.26
C LEU A 70 4.35 1.47 -0.89
N GLN A 71 4.68 0.65 0.12
CA GLN A 71 5.02 1.13 1.45
C GLN A 71 6.29 2.00 1.42
N ASP A 72 7.27 1.63 0.62
CA ASP A 72 8.51 2.42 0.49
C ASP A 72 8.30 3.73 -0.25
N LEU A 73 7.45 3.76 -1.29
CA LEU A 73 7.05 5.01 -1.96
C LEU A 73 6.31 5.95 -1.01
N ILE A 74 5.44 5.43 -0.15
CA ILE A 74 4.73 6.23 0.85
C ILE A 74 5.71 6.81 1.88
N LYS A 75 6.69 6.02 2.34
CA LYS A 75 7.75 6.51 3.24
C LYS A 75 8.58 7.61 2.59
N GLU A 76 8.92 7.47 1.32
CA GLU A 76 9.68 8.48 0.57
C GLU A 76 8.89 9.78 0.43
N GLN A 77 7.60 9.70 0.08
CA GLN A 77 6.71 10.86 0.02
C GLN A 77 6.61 11.58 1.38
N TRP A 78 6.45 10.84 2.48
CA TRP A 78 6.44 11.44 3.81
C TRP A 78 7.76 12.12 4.16
N ASN A 79 8.90 11.53 3.79
CA ASN A 79 10.19 12.15 4.01
C ASN A 79 10.32 13.46 3.21
N TYR A 80 9.79 13.50 1.98
CA TYR A 80 9.78 14.71 1.17
C TYR A 80 8.89 15.80 1.76
N ASP A 81 7.68 15.47 2.19
CA ASP A 81 6.75 16.41 2.84
C ASP A 81 7.32 16.97 4.15
N ILE A 82 8.02 16.12 4.91
CA ILE A 82 8.72 16.54 6.12
C ILE A 82 9.98 17.36 5.77
N SER A 83 10.64 17.13 4.64
CA SER A 83 11.80 17.92 4.22
C SER A 83 11.44 19.36 3.85
N GLY A 84 10.21 19.62 3.39
CA GLY A 84 9.68 20.98 3.23
C GLY A 84 9.47 21.73 4.56
N THR A 85 9.53 21.03 5.70
CA THR A 85 9.39 21.58 7.06
C THR A 85 10.66 21.43 7.92
N LYS A 86 11.71 20.78 7.43
CA LYS A 86 12.98 20.63 8.16
C LYS A 86 13.98 21.70 7.75
N ASN A 87 14.35 22.51 8.75
CA ASN A 87 15.45 23.47 8.78
C ASN A 87 15.13 24.90 8.35
N LEU A 88 13.98 25.44 8.75
CA LEU A 88 14.12 26.71 9.46
C LEU A 88 14.61 26.32 10.85
N GLU A 89 15.85 26.69 11.17
CA GLU A 89 16.41 26.55 12.50
C GLU A 89 15.31 26.93 13.50
N ILE A 90 14.79 25.96 14.26
CA ILE A 90 13.72 26.23 15.22
C ILE A 90 14.23 27.34 16.16
N ASP A 91 15.53 27.38 16.44
CA ASP A 91 16.25 28.44 17.15
C ASP A 91 16.16 29.85 16.53
N SER A 92 15.97 29.97 15.21
CA SER A 92 15.82 31.25 14.50
C SER A 92 14.39 31.80 14.55
N CYS A 93 13.40 30.94 14.75
CA CYS A 93 11.98 31.32 14.81
C CYS A 93 11.41 31.39 16.23
N LEU A 94 12.14 30.91 17.24
CA LEU A 94 11.71 30.99 18.65
C LEU A 94 11.83 32.43 19.17
N SER A 95 10.73 32.95 19.72
CA SER A 95 10.71 34.22 20.45
C SER A 95 11.62 34.14 21.68
N GLU A 96 12.09 35.28 22.19
CA GLU A 96 12.83 35.32 23.47
C GLU A 96 12.04 34.66 24.61
N ASN A 97 10.71 34.80 24.58
CA ASN A 97 9.82 34.13 25.52
C ASN A 97 9.85 32.61 25.38
N ASP A 98 9.89 32.08 24.16
CA ASP A 98 9.90 30.63 23.93
C ASP A 98 11.23 30.02 24.38
N LYS A 99 12.34 30.71 24.10
CA LYS A 99 13.68 30.33 24.61
C LYS A 99 13.72 30.30 26.13
N ARG A 100 13.03 31.26 26.78
CA ARG A 100 12.90 31.32 28.23
C ARG A 100 12.01 30.21 28.78
N CYS A 101 10.88 29.92 28.15
CA CYS A 101 9.99 28.82 28.52
C CYS A 101 10.72 27.47 28.44
N LEU A 102 11.50 27.23 27.38
CA LEU A 102 12.30 26.01 27.24
C LEU A 102 13.34 25.88 28.35
N LYS A 103 14.01 26.97 28.71
CA LYS A 103 14.97 26.97 29.82
C LYS A 103 14.30 26.65 31.16
N ILE A 104 13.13 27.23 31.44
CA ILE A 104 12.37 26.92 32.65
C ILE A 104 11.92 25.46 32.64
N LEU A 105 11.47 24.95 31.50
CA LEU A 105 11.06 23.55 31.36
C LEU A 105 12.21 22.61 31.70
N ASP A 106 13.38 22.79 31.09
CA ASP A 106 14.55 21.93 31.33
C ASP A 106 15.05 22.03 32.78
N ASP A 107 15.07 23.24 33.36
CA ASP A 107 15.58 23.45 34.72
C ASP A 107 14.62 22.91 35.80
N THR A 108 13.32 22.89 35.53
CA THR A 108 12.30 22.57 36.55
C THR A 108 11.62 21.23 36.37
N ILE A 109 11.79 20.57 35.22
CA ILE A 109 11.17 19.27 34.98
C ILE A 109 11.80 18.22 35.88
N LYS A 110 11.01 17.74 36.85
CA LYS A 110 11.42 16.69 37.76
C LYS A 110 10.39 15.58 37.71
N ARG A 111 10.88 14.36 37.63
CA ARG A 111 10.03 13.17 37.71
C ARG A 111 9.82 12.83 39.19
N VAL A 112 8.61 13.06 39.67
CA VAL A 112 8.20 12.74 41.05
C VAL A 112 7.31 11.51 41.00
N GLY A 113 7.91 10.35 41.27
CA GLY A 113 7.23 9.04 41.23
C GLY A 113 6.72 8.69 39.82
N ASN A 114 5.39 8.63 39.67
CA ASN A 114 4.71 8.27 38.42
C ASN A 114 4.25 9.48 37.59
N ARG A 115 4.61 10.71 37.99
CA ARG A 115 4.23 11.95 37.28
C ARG A 115 5.44 12.84 37.05
N TYR A 116 5.34 13.68 36.04
CA TYR A 116 6.28 14.76 35.79
C TYR A 116 5.67 16.06 36.31
N GLU A 117 6.47 16.79 37.07
CA GLU A 117 6.15 18.14 37.53
C GLU A 117 7.10 19.11 36.84
N SER A 118 6.58 20.22 36.36
CA SER A 118 7.37 21.34 35.83
C SER A 118 6.95 22.63 36.53
N GLY A 119 7.85 23.61 36.55
CA GLY A 119 7.53 24.98 36.93
C GLY A 119 6.53 25.60 35.96
N LEU A 120 5.83 26.64 36.41
CA LEU A 120 4.92 27.40 35.56
C LEU A 120 5.74 28.17 34.52
N LEU A 121 5.67 27.75 33.25
CA LEU A 121 6.50 28.28 32.17
C LEU A 121 6.28 29.77 31.88
N TRP A 122 5.13 30.32 32.29
CA TRP A 122 4.72 31.70 32.03
C TRP A 122 4.77 32.62 33.25
N LYS A 123 5.02 32.07 34.45
CA LYS A 123 4.99 32.86 35.68
C LYS A 123 6.40 33.39 35.93
N HIS A 124 6.75 34.54 35.33
CA HIS A 124 7.74 35.55 35.77
C HIS A 124 8.01 36.58 34.66
#